data_AF-A0A1M2W0I5-F1
#
_entry.id   AF-A0A1M2W0I5-F1
#
_cell.length_a   1.000
_cell.length_b   1.000
_cell.length_c   1.000
_cell.angle_alpha   90.00
_cell.angle_beta   90.00
_cell.angle_gamma   90.00
#
_symmetry.space_group_name_H-M   'P 1'
#
loop_
_entity.id
_entity.type
_entity.pdbx_description
1 polymer ?
#
loop_
_entity_poly.entity_id
_entity_poly.type
_entity_poly.pdbx_seq_one_letter_code
_entity_poly.pdbx_strand_id
1 'polypeptide(L)'
;MSDAESVTISLLPVSLSLVHLPRSRLEHFTQHVLRQILQPTPVFLNVTCNEVEVSLFAEYDTLQEFHKAARKDARRVRQRDRESRMDAHTSPRRAKRTKEDWEPVEVTSERWKVLQIDSHSDCLGAWSVLPIAWSSH
;
A
#
# COMPACT_ATOMS: atom_id res chain seq x y z
N MET A 1 -41.62 20.01 -7.80
CA MET A 1 -41.26 19.62 -6.43
C MET A 1 -39.84 19.10 -6.54
N SER A 2 -38.88 19.85 -6.02
CA SER A 2 -37.45 19.59 -6.16
C SER A 2 -37.07 18.42 -5.26
N ASP A 3 -36.66 17.30 -5.85
CA ASP A 3 -35.99 16.22 -5.14
C ASP A 3 -34.77 16.81 -4.41
N ALA A 4 -34.80 16.78 -3.08
CA ALA A 4 -33.69 17.27 -2.27
C ALA A 4 -32.64 16.16 -2.21
N GLU A 5 -31.70 16.17 -3.14
CA GLU A 5 -30.51 15.33 -3.05
C GLU A 5 -29.71 15.75 -1.80
N SER A 6 -29.58 14.84 -0.83
CA SER A 6 -28.81 15.09 0.37
C SER A 6 -27.52 14.27 0.33
N VAL A 7 -26.40 14.90 0.65
CA VAL A 7 -25.07 14.27 0.63
C VAL A 7 -24.52 14.25 2.04
N THR A 8 -24.16 13.06 2.51
CA THR A 8 -23.49 12.86 3.80
C THR A 8 -22.00 12.67 3.53
N ILE A 9 -21.17 13.51 4.15
CA ILE A 9 -19.71 13.38 4.10
C ILE A 9 -19.23 12.93 5.48
N SER A 10 -18.58 11.78 5.54
CA SER A 10 -18.08 11.16 6.76
C SER A 10 -16.59 10.88 6.65
N LEU A 11 -15.85 11.11 7.73
CA LEU A 11 -14.45 10.71 7.83
C LEU A 11 -14.38 9.38 8.61
N LEU A 12 -13.82 8.34 8.02
CA LEU A 12 -13.65 7.09 8.75
C LEU A 12 -12.60 7.27 9.86
N PRO A 13 -12.80 6.68 11.05
CA PRO A 13 -11.92 6.83 12.20
C PRO A 13 -10.68 5.94 12.09
N VAL A 14 -10.04 5.94 10.90
CA VAL A 14 -8.90 5.09 10.59
C VAL A 14 -7.81 5.92 9.90
N SER A 15 -6.57 5.47 10.05
CA SER A 15 -5.42 5.98 9.31
C SER A 15 -4.82 4.86 8.51
N LEU A 16 -4.66 5.05 7.21
CA LEU A 16 -4.22 4.02 6.29
C LEU A 16 -2.79 4.25 5.81
N SER A 17 -2.13 3.18 5.41
CA SER A 17 -0.90 3.22 4.64
C SER A 17 -1.00 2.34 3.41
N LEU A 18 -0.20 2.71 2.41
CA LEU A 18 -0.07 1.96 1.17
C LEU A 18 1.20 1.11 1.25
N VAL A 19 1.04 -0.19 1.00
CA VAL A 19 2.13 -1.15 0.84
C VAL A 19 2.26 -1.49 -0.63
N HIS A 20 3.46 -1.37 -1.17
CA HIS A 20 3.84 -1.92 -2.47
C HIS A 20 4.67 -3.19 -2.25
N LEU A 21 4.10 -4.32 -2.66
CA LEU A 21 4.73 -5.64 -2.55
C LEU A 21 5.03 -6.18 -3.95
N PRO A 22 6.32 -6.30 -4.33
CA PRO A 22 6.70 -6.93 -5.59
C PRO A 22 6.17 -8.37 -5.69
N ARG A 23 5.70 -8.76 -6.87
CA ARG A 23 5.12 -10.10 -7.10
C ARG A 23 6.12 -11.21 -6.77
N SER A 24 7.40 -11.01 -7.08
CA SER A 24 8.50 -11.93 -6.78
C SER A 24 8.65 -12.24 -5.28
N ARG A 25 8.14 -11.35 -4.42
CA ARG A 25 8.20 -11.49 -2.97
C ARG A 25 6.90 -11.92 -2.35
N LEU A 26 5.81 -12.02 -3.11
CA LEU A 26 4.50 -12.33 -2.57
C LEU A 26 4.49 -13.62 -1.76
N GLU A 27 5.15 -14.68 -2.23
CA GLU A 27 5.23 -15.96 -1.51
C GLU A 27 5.75 -15.82 -0.08
N HIS A 28 6.71 -14.92 0.14
CA HIS A 28 7.29 -14.65 1.46
C HIS A 28 6.36 -13.82 2.36
N PHE A 29 5.39 -13.12 1.78
CA PHE A 29 4.43 -12.27 2.50
C PHE A 29 3.00 -12.81 2.47
N THR A 30 2.75 -13.97 1.85
CA THR A 30 1.40 -14.57 1.73
C THR A 30 0.71 -14.63 3.07
N GLN A 31 1.41 -15.06 4.13
CA GLN A 31 0.82 -15.11 5.47
C GLN A 31 0.43 -13.71 5.98
N HIS A 32 1.24 -12.68 5.72
CA HIS A 32 0.95 -11.31 6.13
C HIS A 32 -0.21 -10.71 5.35
N VAL A 33 -0.29 -10.97 4.05
CA VAL A 33 -1.42 -10.57 3.19
C VAL A 33 -2.70 -11.25 3.63
N LEU A 34 -2.67 -12.58 3.84
CA LEU A 34 -3.83 -13.33 4.33
C LEU A 34 -4.30 -12.87 5.70
N ARG A 35 -3.39 -12.48 6.59
CA ARG A 35 -3.77 -11.90 7.89
C ARG A 35 -4.56 -10.61 7.75
N GLN A 36 -4.26 -9.76 6.76
CA GLN A 36 -5.07 -8.57 6.50
C GLN A 36 -6.46 -8.96 5.98
N ILE A 37 -6.52 -9.92 5.05
CA ILE A 37 -7.78 -10.38 4.44
C ILE A 37 -8.70 -11.06 5.48
N LEU A 38 -8.12 -11.87 6.36
CA LEU A 38 -8.84 -12.65 7.37
C LEU A 38 -9.02 -11.90 8.69
N GLN A 39 -8.73 -10.60 8.72
CA GLN A 39 -8.96 -9.79 9.91
C GLN A 39 -10.47 -9.78 10.23
N PRO A 40 -10.90 -9.98 11.50
CA PRO A 40 -12.33 -10.15 11.81
C PRO A 40 -13.20 -8.93 11.53
N THR A 41 -12.65 -7.73 11.70
CA THR A 41 -13.39 -6.46 11.58
C THR A 41 -12.48 -5.33 11.07
N PRO A 42 -11.98 -5.38 9.83
CA PRO A 42 -11.23 -4.27 9.25
C PRO A 42 -12.17 -3.10 8.99
N VAL A 43 -11.78 -1.89 9.41
CA VAL A 43 -12.50 -0.65 9.07
C VAL A 43 -12.34 -0.36 7.58
N PHE A 44 -11.15 -0.64 7.03
CA PHE A 44 -10.88 -0.50 5.62
C PHE A 44 -9.77 -1.47 5.17
N LEU A 45 -10.00 -2.16 4.05
CA LEU A 45 -8.98 -2.93 3.36
C LEU A 45 -9.21 -2.84 1.85
N ASN A 46 -8.20 -2.41 1.11
CA ASN A 46 -8.12 -2.58 -0.34
C ASN A 46 -6.91 -3.43 -0.68
N VAL A 47 -7.11 -4.45 -1.51
CA VAL A 47 -6.03 -5.24 -2.09
C VAL A 47 -6.18 -5.17 -3.59
N THR A 48 -5.19 -4.58 -4.24
CA THR A 48 -5.09 -4.53 -5.70
C THR A 48 -3.94 -5.42 -6.12
N CYS A 49 -4.19 -6.29 -7.10
CA CYS A 49 -3.19 -7.22 -7.61
C CYS A 49 -3.02 -7.00 -9.11
N ASN A 50 -1.81 -6.62 -9.49
CA ASN A 50 -1.40 -6.47 -10.88
C ASN A 50 -0.43 -7.60 -11.26
N GLU A 51 0.04 -7.60 -12.51
CA GLU A 51 1.01 -8.61 -12.98
C GLU A 51 2.36 -8.50 -12.26
N VAL A 52 2.76 -7.27 -11.89
CA VAL A 52 4.10 -6.96 -11.37
C VAL A 52 4.12 -6.78 -9.85
N GLU A 53 2.98 -6.43 -9.24
CA GLU A 53 2.92 -6.09 -7.82
C GLU A 53 1.56 -6.41 -7.18
N VAL A 54 1.57 -6.48 -5.86
CA VAL A 54 0.39 -6.44 -5.01
C VAL A 54 0.46 -5.17 -4.19
N SER A 55 -0.59 -4.35 -4.27
CA SER A 55 -0.74 -3.12 -3.52
C SER A 55 -1.81 -3.28 -2.45
N LEU A 56 -1.48 -2.94 -1.20
CA LEU A 56 -2.43 -3.01 -0.08
C LEU A 56 -2.63 -1.62 0.52
N PHE A 57 -3.88 -1.20 0.61
CA PHE A 57 -4.29 -0.03 1.39
C PHE A 57 -5.01 -0.53 2.64
N ALA A 58 -4.34 -0.45 3.79
CA ALA A 58 -4.81 -1.03 5.04
C ALA A 58 -4.44 -0.14 6.23
N GLU A 59 -4.98 -0.49 7.41
CA GLU A 59 -4.78 0.27 8.64
C GLU A 59 -3.31 0.34 9.02
N TYR A 60 -2.81 1.54 9.30
CA TYR A 60 -1.40 1.79 9.62
C TYR A 60 -0.90 0.86 10.74
N ASP A 61 -1.70 0.69 11.78
CA ASP A 61 -1.31 -0.06 12.97
C ASP A 61 -1.23 -1.58 12.72
N THR A 62 -1.91 -2.11 11.70
CA THR A 62 -1.91 -3.55 11.36
C THR A 62 -0.75 -3.93 10.43
N LEU A 63 -0.02 -2.96 9.87
CA LEU A 63 1.03 -3.15 8.86
C LEU A 63 2.46 -3.24 9.43
N GLN A 64 2.62 -3.49 10.74
CA GLN A 64 3.94 -3.46 11.40
C GLN A 64 5.00 -4.37 10.75
N GLU A 65 4.60 -5.56 10.30
CA GLU A 65 5.54 -6.51 9.66
C GLU A 65 6.01 -6.00 8.30
N PHE A 66 5.14 -5.34 7.53
CA PHE A 66 5.51 -4.68 6.27
C PHE A 66 6.44 -3.49 6.53
N HIS A 67 6.16 -2.67 7.56
CA HIS A 67 7.05 -1.58 7.95
C HIS A 67 8.46 -2.07 8.34
N LYS A 68 8.55 -3.17 9.08
CA LYS A 68 9.84 -3.78 9.44
C LYS A 68 10.59 -4.25 8.19
N ALA A 69 9.90 -4.92 7.27
CA ALA A 69 10.49 -5.37 6.01
C ALA A 69 10.98 -4.20 5.16
N ALA A 70 10.14 -3.19 4.93
CA ALA A 70 10.50 -2.01 4.13
C ALA A 70 11.69 -1.25 4.72
N ARG A 71 11.77 -1.12 6.05
CA ARG A 71 12.94 -0.49 6.71
C ARG A 71 14.22 -1.30 6.50
N LYS A 72 14.14 -2.63 6.56
CA LYS A 72 15.28 -3.52 6.31
C LYS A 72 15.74 -3.40 4.85
N ASP A 73 14.79 -3.37 3.93
CA ASP A 73 15.04 -3.31 2.50
C ASP A 73 15.64 -1.95 2.10
N ALA A 74 15.09 -0.85 2.62
CA ALA A 74 15.64 0.49 2.43
C ALA A 74 17.09 0.61 2.93
N ARG A 75 17.44 -0.07 4.04
CA ARG A 75 18.84 -0.11 4.53
C ARG A 75 19.75 -0.86 3.56
N ARG A 76 19.29 -2.01 3.03
CA ARG A 76 20.05 -2.81 2.06
C ARG A 76 20.29 -2.02 0.77
N VAL A 77 19.26 -1.35 0.25
CA VAL A 77 19.38 -0.50 -0.94
C VAL A 77 20.41 0.61 -0.71
N ARG A 78 20.29 1.36 0.39
CA ARG A 78 21.26 2.42 0.74
C ARG A 78 22.69 1.91 0.89
N GLN A 79 22.88 0.70 1.42
CA GLN A 79 24.20 0.09 1.55
C GLN A 79 24.80 -0.25 0.18
N ARG A 80 24.01 -0.90 -0.70
CA ARG A 80 24.43 -1.22 -2.07
C ARG A 80 24.77 0.03 -2.88
N ASP A 81 24.00 1.11 -2.70
CA ASP A 81 24.25 2.40 -3.34
C ASP A 81 25.56 3.04 -2.86
N ARG A 82 25.93 2.84 -1.59
CA ARG A 82 27.22 3.31 -1.07
C ARG A 82 28.39 2.50 -1.62
N GLU A 83 28.28 1.17 -1.60
CA GLU A 83 29.31 0.25 -2.11
C GLU A 83 29.58 0.52 -3.61
N SER A 84 28.53 0.65 -4.42
CA SER A 84 28.67 0.97 -5.85
C SER A 84 29.33 2.32 -6.15
N ARG A 85 29.20 3.31 -5.26
CA ARG A 85 29.90 4.61 -5.39
C ARG A 85 31.37 4.52 -5.01
N MET A 86 31.75 3.65 -4.07
CA MET A 86 33.14 3.47 -3.64
C MET A 86 33.93 2.56 -4.59
N ASP A 87 33.28 1.57 -5.21
CA ASP A 87 33.89 0.61 -6.13
C ASP A 87 34.08 1.14 -7.57
N ALA A 88 33.75 2.41 -7.84
CA ALA A 88 33.92 3.04 -9.16
C ALA A 88 35.37 3.03 -9.69
N HIS A 89 36.36 2.70 -8.85
CA HIS A 89 37.77 2.58 -9.21
C HIS A 89 38.24 1.13 -9.49
N THR A 90 37.40 0.11 -9.36
CA THR A 90 37.77 -1.30 -9.65
C THR A 90 36.84 -1.96 -10.68
N SER A 91 37.43 -2.80 -11.54
CA SER A 91 36.89 -3.31 -12.81
C SER A 91 35.40 -3.74 -12.80
N PRO A 92 34.59 -3.35 -13.81
CA PRO A 92 33.15 -3.59 -13.87
C PRO A 92 32.73 -5.06 -14.09
N ARG A 93 33.69 -6.00 -14.16
CA ARG A 93 33.41 -7.42 -14.49
C ARG A 93 32.85 -8.23 -13.32
N ARG A 94 32.94 -7.77 -12.06
CA ARG A 94 32.49 -8.55 -10.89
C ARG A 94 31.10 -8.15 -10.37
N ALA A 95 30.62 -6.94 -10.67
CA ALA A 95 29.34 -6.40 -10.16
C ALA A 95 28.08 -7.00 -10.85
N LYS A 96 28.24 -7.74 -11.94
CA LYS A 96 27.12 -8.24 -12.76
C LYS A 96 26.55 -9.60 -12.33
N ARG A 97 27.16 -10.28 -11.34
CA ARG A 97 26.84 -11.69 -11.02
C ARG A 97 25.76 -11.90 -9.95
N THR A 98 25.24 -10.86 -9.31
CA THR A 98 24.19 -10.95 -8.29
C THR A 98 23.15 -9.85 -8.48
N LYS A 99 22.67 -9.68 -9.71
CA LYS A 99 21.37 -9.03 -9.93
C LYS A 99 20.31 -10.12 -9.79
N GLU A 100 20.20 -10.70 -8.59
CA GLU A 100 19.02 -11.47 -8.23
C GLU A 100 17.82 -10.54 -8.35
N ASP A 101 16.69 -11.08 -8.81
CA ASP A 101 15.38 -10.45 -9.03
C ASP A 101 14.71 -10.01 -7.70
N TRP A 102 15.52 -9.47 -6.80
CA TRP A 102 15.14 -9.01 -5.48
C TRP A 102 14.78 -7.53 -5.55
N GLU A 103 13.50 -7.25 -5.32
CA GLU A 103 12.95 -5.91 -5.26
C GLU A 103 12.50 -5.58 -3.82
N PRO A 104 12.68 -4.33 -3.37
CA PRO A 104 12.31 -3.92 -2.02
C PRO A 104 10.79 -3.88 -1.86
N VAL A 105 10.30 -4.22 -0.66
CA VAL A 105 8.92 -3.87 -0.28
C VAL A 105 8.92 -2.42 0.18
N GLU A 106 7.93 -1.65 -0.24
CA GLU A 106 7.78 -0.24 0.13
C GLU A 106 6.51 -0.02 0.93
N VAL A 107 6.57 0.86 1.92
CA VAL A 107 5.39 1.31 2.67
C VAL A 107 5.45 2.81 2.79
N THR A 108 4.35 3.49 2.45
CA THR A 108 4.28 4.94 2.56
C THR A 108 4.46 5.40 4.01
N SER A 109 5.23 6.47 4.20
CA SER A 109 5.39 7.10 5.52
C SER A 109 4.16 7.93 5.92
N GLU A 110 3.39 8.35 4.93
CA GLU A 110 2.18 9.15 5.10
C GLU A 110 1.01 8.30 5.58
N ARG A 111 0.19 8.91 6.46
CA ARG A 111 -1.03 8.31 6.99
C ARG A 111 -2.25 8.94 6.32
N TRP A 112 -2.90 8.13 5.50
CA TRP A 112 -4.02 8.56 4.68
C TRP A 112 -5.31 8.52 5.49
N LYS A 113 -6.22 9.46 5.21
CA LYS A 113 -7.58 9.50 5.76
C LYS A 113 -8.56 9.05 4.70
N VAL A 114 -9.62 8.36 5.12
CA VAL A 114 -10.68 7.91 4.21
C VAL A 114 -11.89 8.80 4.37
N LEU A 115 -12.27 9.45 3.27
CA LEU A 115 -13.50 10.18 3.16
C LEU A 115 -14.56 9.26 2.53
N GLN A 116 -15.66 9.05 3.24
CA GLN A 116 -16.85 8.40 2.73
C GLN A 116 -17.86 9.49 2.34
N ILE A 117 -18.37 9.39 1.13
CA ILE A 117 -19.39 10.31 0.62
C ILE A 117 -20.57 9.44 0.21
N ASP A 118 -21.67 9.58 0.94
CA ASP A 118 -22.92 8.88 0.66
C ASP A 118 -23.93 9.89 0.09
N SER A 119 -24.37 9.66 -1.14
CA SER A 119 -25.48 10.41 -1.72
C SER A 119 -26.80 9.70 -1.40
N HIS A 120 -27.73 10.41 -0.79
CA HIS A 120 -29.08 9.94 -0.53
C HIS A 120 -30.03 10.67 -1.49
N SER A 121 -30.42 9.96 -2.54
CA SER A 121 -31.54 10.33 -3.38
C SER A 121 -32.80 9.69 -2.79
N ASP A 122 -33.86 10.47 -2.53
CA ASP A 122 -35.14 9.94 -2.03
C ASP A 122 -35.88 9.03 -3.04
N CYS A 123 -35.28 8.75 -4.20
CA CYS A 123 -35.79 7.78 -5.15
C CYS A 123 -35.48 6.36 -4.66
N LEU A 124 -36.55 5.60 -4.43
CA LEU A 124 -36.52 4.16 -4.15
C LEU A 124 -35.69 3.41 -5.20
N GLY A 125 -34.41 3.18 -4.91
CA GLY A 125 -33.57 2.17 -5.56
C GLY A 125 -32.44 2.71 -6.44
N ALA A 126 -31.32 3.11 -5.83
CA ALA A 126 -29.97 2.85 -6.37
C ALA A 126 -28.91 3.36 -5.37
N TRP A 127 -28.40 2.50 -4.50
CA TRP A 127 -27.19 2.79 -3.73
C TRP A 127 -25.98 2.36 -4.56
N SER A 128 -25.19 3.31 -5.06
CA SER A 128 -23.87 3.06 -5.66
C SER A 128 -22.80 3.62 -4.74
N VAL A 129 -22.06 2.74 -4.06
CA VAL A 129 -20.91 3.11 -3.24
C VAL A 129 -19.64 2.98 -4.10
N LEU A 130 -18.97 4.09 -4.39
CA LEU A 130 -17.62 4.10 -4.96
C LEU A 130 -16.67 4.75 -3.93
N PRO A 131 -15.69 4.02 -3.37
CA PRO A 131 -14.68 4.63 -2.52
C PRO A 131 -13.71 5.46 -3.38
N ILE A 132 -13.52 6.73 -3.02
CA ILE A 132 -12.52 7.62 -3.62
C ILE A 132 -11.48 7.94 -2.54
N ALA A 133 -10.22 7.60 -2.78
CA ALA A 133 -9.08 7.99 -1.93
C ALA A 133 -8.46 9.30 -2.44
N TRP A 134 -8.26 10.28 -1.56
CA TRP A 134 -7.65 11.59 -1.88
C TRP A 134 -6.33 11.80 -1.13
N SER A 135 -5.39 12.46 -1.83
CA SER A 135 -4.08 12.89 -1.33
C SER A 135 -4.13 14.38 -0.99
N SER A 136 -3.59 14.79 0.15
CA SER A 136 -3.43 16.22 0.49
C SER A 136 -1.97 16.61 0.26
N HIS A 137 -1.74 17.51 -0.69
CA HIS A 137 -0.44 18.15 -0.95
C HIS A 137 0.05 18.99 0.23
#